data_AF-A0A1B8FNF8-F1
#
_entry.id   AF-A0A1B8FNF8-F1
#
_cell.length_a   1.000
_cell.length_b   1.000
_cell.length_c   1.000
_cell.angle_alpha   90.00
_cell.angle_beta   90.00
_cell.angle_gamma   90.00
#
_symmetry.space_group_name_H-M   'P 1'
#
loop_
_entity.id
_entity.type
_entity.pdbx_description
1 polymer ?
#
loop_
_entity_poly.entity_id
_entity_poly.type
_entity_poly.pdbx_seq_one_letter_code
_entity_poly.pdbx_strand_id
1 'polypeptide(L)'
;MYSSVETKSQNTLIDMSTITDPFWAELLSGINTGLLQQFAPRVNSTATWEENSAAVLPDDCNEASDAFYLRYEYDDVFQYSVEICLPGNMSQSPWRNQNSRQDITEELYLKMNFSGNYDYSGWISHQGAQPGTYSNKLTLRTTTGYFELPNYMNGQVPGPLLDELPSASSLPSLRARDLDNNTEWTTLNATGNIRNVANKGRLLNIAMALFGEGSFVDIQRTSLAAYATSGILYGGCISLVPFISLLKSSFQDIFAEDFNPCLSDFYLSDARNPDKSQDNDLTLHALVASYFYLVTDNVRPKRVPNAFSSADFLATDVFMTNNIHSQNISVQYAMGADISIPHISRAGIIFVSALLAIDLACLLGLALYSASIPRWTGTLDSLAMMRIGASIADTTPLKAARHVKRVKALDGRPGWVVDGAGGEVGELCLGGGRALRGGRRYECYDSEVVAEATGRRKATGLVRSGVYALATRGEESCS
;
A
#
# COMPACT_ATOMS: atom_id res chain seq x y z
N MET A 1 -1.66 13.47 -33.05
CA MET A 1 -0.81 12.43 -32.45
C MET A 1 -1.16 12.33 -30.98
N TYR A 2 -1.98 11.34 -30.59
CA TYR A 2 -2.09 10.97 -29.19
C TYR A 2 -0.96 9.99 -28.86
N SER A 3 -0.28 10.22 -27.75
CA SER A 3 0.78 9.32 -27.29
C SER A 3 0.20 7.97 -26.93
N SER A 4 0.72 6.90 -27.52
CA SER A 4 0.43 5.53 -27.11
C SER A 4 1.06 5.28 -25.73
N VAL A 5 0.27 5.49 -24.68
CA VAL A 5 0.61 4.98 -23.34
C VAL A 5 0.64 3.46 -23.44
N GLU A 6 1.81 2.87 -23.27
CA GLU A 6 1.96 1.42 -23.14
C GLU A 6 1.23 0.96 -21.87
N THR A 7 -0.02 0.53 -22.02
CA THR A 7 -0.71 -0.22 -20.99
C THR A 7 -0.02 -1.58 -20.85
N LYS A 8 0.78 -1.76 -19.79
CA LYS A 8 1.22 -3.08 -19.30
C LYS A 8 0.04 -4.06 -19.38
N SER A 9 0.17 -5.10 -20.21
CA SER A 9 -0.75 -6.24 -20.37
C SER A 9 -2.22 -5.96 -19.99
N GLN A 10 -3.04 -5.57 -20.97
CA GLN A 10 -4.49 -5.55 -20.78
C GLN A 10 -5.01 -6.98 -20.58
N ASN A 11 -5.05 -7.43 -19.33
CA ASN A 11 -5.70 -8.67 -18.95
C ASN A 11 -7.20 -8.54 -19.23
N THR A 12 -7.75 -9.44 -20.05
CA THR A 12 -9.19 -9.46 -20.37
C THR A 12 -9.87 -10.60 -19.61
N LEU A 13 -11.19 -10.52 -19.44
CA LEU A 13 -11.97 -11.59 -18.81
C LEU A 13 -11.85 -12.94 -19.57
N ILE A 14 -11.60 -12.91 -20.88
CA ILE A 14 -11.45 -14.12 -21.72
C ILE A 14 -10.34 -15.04 -21.17
N ASP A 15 -9.24 -14.46 -20.69
CA ASP A 15 -8.03 -15.16 -20.27
C ASP A 15 -7.71 -15.01 -18.77
N MET A 16 -8.73 -14.99 -17.89
CA MET A 16 -8.49 -14.92 -16.44
C MET A 16 -7.48 -15.98 -15.92
N SER A 17 -7.43 -17.17 -16.53
CA SER A 17 -6.45 -18.22 -16.19
C SER A 17 -4.98 -17.86 -16.45
N THR A 18 -4.69 -16.83 -17.25
CA THR A 18 -3.30 -16.38 -17.49
C THR A 18 -2.84 -15.36 -16.46
N ILE A 19 -3.75 -14.81 -15.66
CA ILE A 19 -3.43 -13.86 -14.60
C ILE A 19 -2.82 -14.64 -13.43
N THR A 20 -1.66 -14.20 -12.93
CA THR A 20 -1.07 -14.77 -11.72
C THR A 20 -1.78 -14.22 -10.49
N ASP A 21 -2.36 -15.10 -9.67
CA ASP A 21 -3.14 -14.75 -8.46
C ASP A 21 -4.26 -13.70 -8.72
N PRO A 22 -5.27 -14.03 -9.57
CA PRO A 22 -6.39 -13.13 -9.81
C PRO A 22 -7.28 -13.03 -8.57
N PHE A 23 -7.58 -11.81 -8.15
CA PHE A 23 -8.51 -11.54 -7.05
C PHE A 23 -9.31 -10.27 -7.31
N TRP A 24 -10.51 -10.20 -6.74
CA TRP A 24 -11.30 -8.98 -6.68
C TRP A 24 -10.93 -8.18 -5.42
N ALA A 25 -10.78 -6.87 -5.59
CA ALA A 25 -10.74 -5.86 -4.54
C ALA A 25 -11.33 -4.55 -5.12
N GLU A 26 -11.97 -3.74 -4.28
CA GLU A 26 -12.58 -2.45 -4.70
C GLU A 26 -11.54 -1.42 -5.18
N LEU A 27 -10.28 -1.62 -4.78
CA LEU A 27 -9.17 -0.71 -5.06
C LEU A 27 -8.53 -1.04 -6.41
N LEU A 28 -8.29 0.01 -7.20
CA LEU A 28 -7.55 -0.07 -8.45
C LEU A 28 -6.18 -0.76 -8.29
N SER A 29 -5.79 -1.55 -9.28
CA SER A 29 -4.49 -2.19 -9.30
C SER A 29 -3.35 -1.16 -9.32
N GLY A 30 -2.28 -1.43 -8.58
CA GLY A 30 -1.12 -0.53 -8.45
C GLY A 30 -1.25 0.57 -7.38
N ILE A 31 -2.34 0.62 -6.60
CA ILE A 31 -2.42 1.48 -5.41
C ILE A 31 -1.36 1.08 -4.38
N ASN A 32 -0.72 2.09 -3.77
CA ASN A 32 0.29 1.95 -2.73
C ASN A 32 -0.02 2.96 -1.60
N THR A 33 -0.06 2.50 -0.35
CA THR A 33 -0.36 3.32 0.84
C THR A 33 0.88 3.99 1.46
N GLY A 34 2.07 3.69 0.93
CA GLY A 34 3.35 4.30 1.30
C GLY A 34 3.86 3.79 2.65
N LEU A 35 3.94 4.68 3.64
CA LEU A 35 4.38 4.37 5.01
C LEU A 35 3.27 3.75 5.89
N LEU A 36 2.01 3.73 5.41
CA LEU A 36 0.87 3.24 6.19
C LEU A 36 0.59 1.77 5.89
N GLN A 37 0.52 0.94 6.92
CA GLN A 37 -0.04 -0.40 6.85
C GLN A 37 -1.57 -0.34 6.99
N GLN A 38 -2.28 -0.83 5.99
CA GLN A 38 -3.74 -0.86 5.94
C GLN A 38 -4.21 -2.16 5.27
N PHE A 39 -5.47 -2.50 5.50
CA PHE A 39 -6.07 -3.74 5.02
C PHE A 39 -7.37 -3.43 4.27
N ALA A 40 -7.66 -4.21 3.23
CA ALA A 40 -8.92 -4.14 2.50
C ALA A 40 -9.54 -5.53 2.31
N PRO A 41 -10.85 -5.64 2.04
CA PRO A 41 -11.46 -6.88 1.61
C PRO A 41 -10.85 -7.38 0.29
N ARG A 42 -10.68 -8.70 0.19
CA ARG A 42 -10.23 -9.41 -1.01
C ARG A 42 -11.05 -10.68 -1.18
N VAL A 43 -11.40 -10.97 -2.44
CA VAL A 43 -12.12 -12.18 -2.82
C VAL A 43 -11.29 -12.93 -3.87
N ASN A 44 -10.93 -14.16 -3.56
CA ASN A 44 -10.29 -15.10 -4.48
C ASN A 44 -11.32 -16.13 -4.91
N SER A 45 -11.37 -16.44 -6.20
CA SER A 45 -12.35 -17.37 -6.75
C SER A 45 -11.69 -18.31 -7.76
N THR A 46 -12.08 -19.58 -7.71
CA THR A 46 -11.61 -20.61 -8.65
C THR A 46 -12.76 -21.51 -9.07
N ALA A 47 -12.98 -21.61 -10.37
CA ALA A 47 -13.94 -22.53 -10.96
C ALA A 47 -13.22 -23.77 -11.51
N THR A 48 -13.65 -24.96 -11.13
CA THR A 48 -13.15 -26.23 -11.67
C THR A 48 -14.28 -26.98 -12.36
N TRP A 49 -13.99 -27.52 -13.54
CA TRP A 49 -14.95 -28.24 -14.37
C TRP A 49 -14.55 -29.71 -14.47
N GLU A 50 -15.42 -30.61 -14.04
CA GLU A 50 -15.18 -32.05 -13.98
C GLU A 50 -16.25 -32.82 -14.76
N GLU A 51 -15.83 -33.82 -15.53
CA GLU A 51 -16.75 -34.72 -16.24
C GLU A 51 -17.45 -35.65 -15.24
N ASN A 52 -18.78 -35.56 -15.16
CA ASN A 52 -19.62 -36.43 -14.36
C ASN A 52 -20.14 -37.57 -15.25
N SER A 53 -19.22 -38.44 -15.67
CA SER A 53 -19.43 -39.53 -16.62
C SER A 53 -20.45 -40.60 -16.17
N ALA A 54 -20.84 -40.62 -14.89
CA ALA A 54 -21.93 -41.45 -14.40
C ALA A 54 -23.33 -40.83 -14.59
N ALA A 55 -23.41 -39.56 -15.00
CA ALA A 55 -24.64 -38.76 -15.12
C ALA A 55 -25.53 -38.73 -13.85
N VAL A 56 -24.90 -38.92 -12.67
CA VAL A 56 -25.57 -38.95 -11.37
C VAL A 56 -25.75 -37.52 -10.86
N LEU A 57 -27.00 -37.15 -10.58
CA LEU A 57 -27.34 -35.97 -9.79
C LEU A 57 -27.40 -36.36 -8.30
N PRO A 58 -27.04 -35.47 -7.36
CA PRO A 58 -27.29 -35.64 -5.93
C PRO A 58 -28.76 -35.97 -5.61
N ASP A 59 -29.01 -36.73 -4.54
CA ASP A 59 -30.37 -37.17 -4.15
C ASP A 59 -31.31 -36.00 -3.80
N ASP A 60 -30.76 -34.87 -3.36
CA ASP A 60 -31.47 -33.64 -3.06
C ASP A 60 -31.79 -32.80 -4.31
N CYS A 61 -31.35 -33.18 -5.50
CA CYS A 61 -31.73 -32.54 -6.76
C CYS A 61 -33.13 -32.94 -7.23
N ASN A 62 -34.16 -32.43 -6.55
CA ASN A 62 -35.56 -32.69 -6.90
C ASN A 62 -36.48 -31.49 -6.55
N GLU A 63 -37.66 -31.43 -7.17
CA GLU A 63 -38.65 -30.34 -7.03
C GLU A 63 -39.20 -30.15 -5.60
N ALA A 64 -39.05 -31.15 -4.71
CA ALA A 64 -39.54 -31.11 -3.34
C ALA A 64 -38.45 -30.72 -2.31
N SER A 65 -37.25 -30.39 -2.77
CA SER A 65 -36.10 -30.00 -1.96
C SER A 65 -35.99 -28.48 -1.79
N ASP A 66 -35.09 -28.04 -0.90
CA ASP A 66 -34.62 -26.64 -0.84
C ASP A 66 -33.49 -26.35 -1.86
N ALA A 67 -33.16 -27.29 -2.75
CA ALA A 67 -32.10 -27.16 -3.75
C ALA A 67 -32.55 -26.30 -4.94
N PHE A 68 -31.61 -25.68 -5.64
CA PHE A 68 -31.92 -25.00 -6.91
C PHE A 68 -31.94 -26.04 -8.01
N TYR A 69 -33.10 -26.67 -8.24
CA TYR A 69 -33.33 -27.62 -9.32
C TYR A 69 -34.18 -27.01 -10.42
N LEU A 70 -33.75 -27.16 -11.68
CA LEU A 70 -34.51 -26.80 -12.87
C LEU A 70 -34.43 -27.94 -13.90
N ARG A 71 -35.54 -28.18 -14.60
CA ARG A 71 -35.64 -29.13 -15.70
C ARG A 71 -36.28 -28.46 -16.91
N TYR A 72 -35.59 -28.51 -18.04
CA TYR A 72 -36.08 -28.12 -19.36
C TYR A 72 -36.22 -29.36 -20.22
N GLU A 73 -37.29 -29.45 -21.00
CA GLU A 73 -37.60 -30.62 -21.83
C GLU A 73 -38.30 -30.19 -23.11
N TYR A 74 -38.00 -30.89 -24.21
CA TYR A 74 -38.62 -30.71 -25.51
C TYR A 74 -38.71 -32.07 -26.23
N ASP A 75 -39.86 -32.34 -26.86
CA ASP A 75 -40.20 -33.60 -27.50
C ASP A 75 -41.01 -33.35 -28.78
N ASP A 76 -40.31 -33.23 -29.92
CA ASP A 76 -40.88 -33.10 -31.27
C ASP A 76 -39.94 -33.79 -32.29
N VAL A 77 -39.56 -33.13 -33.39
CA VAL A 77 -38.61 -33.63 -34.41
C VAL A 77 -37.28 -34.11 -33.83
N PHE A 78 -36.89 -33.54 -32.69
CA PHE A 78 -35.79 -33.99 -31.83
C PHE A 78 -36.26 -33.97 -30.37
N GLN A 79 -35.47 -34.62 -29.51
CA GLN A 79 -35.71 -34.65 -28.07
C GLN A 79 -34.49 -34.13 -27.32
N TYR A 80 -34.72 -33.29 -26.31
CA TYR A 80 -33.72 -33.06 -25.28
C TYR A 80 -34.37 -32.91 -23.91
N SER A 81 -33.64 -33.32 -22.87
CA SER A 81 -33.91 -32.91 -21.50
C SER A 81 -32.62 -32.37 -20.87
N VAL A 82 -32.74 -31.26 -20.16
CA VAL A 82 -31.64 -30.61 -19.45
C VAL A 82 -32.05 -30.43 -18.00
N GLU A 83 -31.26 -31.02 -17.11
CA GLU A 83 -31.42 -30.94 -15.67
C GLU A 83 -30.24 -30.13 -15.08
N ILE A 84 -30.56 -29.19 -14.22
CA ILE A 84 -29.65 -28.19 -13.65
C ILE A 84 -29.87 -28.21 -12.15
N CYS A 85 -28.82 -28.46 -11.37
CA CYS A 85 -28.93 -28.55 -9.93
C CYS A 85 -27.77 -27.91 -9.17
N LEU A 86 -28.07 -27.04 -8.19
CA LEU A 86 -27.17 -26.78 -7.08
C LEU A 86 -27.75 -27.47 -5.82
N PRO A 87 -27.08 -28.48 -5.23
CA PRO A 87 -27.53 -29.17 -4.03
C PRO A 87 -27.37 -28.30 -2.76
N GLY A 88 -28.10 -28.65 -1.70
CA GLY A 88 -28.13 -27.94 -0.42
C GLY A 88 -29.31 -26.96 -0.27
N ASN A 89 -29.39 -26.28 0.87
CA ASN A 89 -30.51 -25.38 1.18
C ASN A 89 -30.28 -23.97 0.62
N MET A 90 -30.90 -23.67 -0.52
CA MET A 90 -30.76 -22.38 -1.22
C MET A 90 -31.63 -21.27 -0.63
N SER A 91 -32.49 -21.58 0.35
CA SER A 91 -33.23 -20.60 1.15
C SER A 91 -32.36 -19.89 2.20
N GLN A 92 -31.10 -20.32 2.38
CA GLN A 92 -30.15 -19.73 3.32
C GLN A 92 -28.89 -19.23 2.62
N SER A 93 -28.36 -18.10 3.12
CA SER A 93 -27.06 -17.60 2.67
C SER A 93 -25.92 -18.51 3.17
N PRO A 94 -24.96 -18.90 2.31
CA PRO A 94 -23.74 -19.56 2.79
C PRO A 94 -22.77 -18.56 3.45
N TRP A 95 -22.98 -17.24 3.25
CA TRP A 95 -22.14 -16.17 3.79
C TRP A 95 -22.56 -15.76 5.20
N ARG A 96 -21.60 -15.64 6.11
CA ARG A 96 -21.79 -15.11 7.46
C ARG A 96 -21.30 -13.66 7.53
N ASN A 97 -21.99 -12.84 8.33
CA ASN A 97 -21.58 -11.47 8.60
C ASN A 97 -20.47 -11.45 9.67
N GLN A 98 -19.23 -11.73 9.26
CA GLN A 98 -18.05 -11.81 10.11
C GLN A 98 -16.81 -11.27 9.38
N ASN A 99 -15.85 -10.72 10.14
CA ASN A 99 -14.62 -10.12 9.60
C ASN A 99 -13.45 -11.11 9.45
N SER A 100 -13.64 -12.37 9.85
CA SER A 100 -12.67 -13.46 9.61
C SER A 100 -12.83 -14.02 8.20
N ARG A 101 -11.79 -14.72 7.74
CA ARG A 101 -11.81 -15.44 6.47
C ARG A 101 -12.98 -16.42 6.39
N GLN A 102 -13.56 -16.53 5.20
CA GLN A 102 -14.60 -17.50 4.86
C GLN A 102 -14.23 -18.18 3.54
N ASP A 103 -14.12 -19.50 3.57
CA ASP A 103 -13.93 -20.34 2.39
C ASP A 103 -15.26 -21.07 2.12
N ILE A 104 -15.85 -20.81 0.96
CA ILE A 104 -17.15 -21.36 0.53
C ILE A 104 -16.93 -22.19 -0.74
N THR A 105 -17.57 -23.35 -0.79
CA THR A 105 -17.61 -24.20 -1.98
C THR A 105 -19.07 -24.39 -2.39
N GLU A 106 -19.38 -24.00 -3.62
CA GLU A 106 -20.68 -24.24 -4.25
C GLU A 106 -20.48 -25.22 -5.42
N GLU A 107 -21.44 -26.12 -5.64
CA GLU A 107 -21.40 -27.09 -6.74
C GLU A 107 -22.64 -26.93 -7.62
N LEU A 108 -22.44 -26.98 -8.94
CA LEU A 108 -23.50 -26.98 -9.95
C LEU A 108 -23.34 -28.23 -10.83
N TYR A 109 -24.39 -29.00 -10.94
CA TYR A 109 -24.50 -30.15 -11.82
C TYR A 109 -25.33 -29.75 -13.04
N LEU A 110 -24.78 -29.99 -14.24
CA LEU A 110 -25.50 -29.89 -15.50
C LEU A 110 -25.56 -31.28 -16.12
N LYS A 111 -26.75 -31.74 -16.49
CA LYS A 111 -27.00 -33.02 -17.15
C LYS A 111 -27.91 -32.77 -18.35
N MET A 112 -27.41 -33.07 -19.54
CA MET A 112 -28.14 -32.99 -20.81
C MET A 112 -28.30 -34.39 -21.38
N ASN A 113 -29.53 -34.82 -21.64
CA ASN A 113 -29.84 -35.96 -22.48
C ASN A 113 -30.40 -35.46 -23.81
N PHE A 114 -30.02 -36.08 -24.93
CA PHE A 114 -30.53 -35.68 -26.24
C PHE A 114 -30.61 -36.86 -27.21
N SER A 115 -31.66 -36.85 -28.03
CA SER A 115 -32.01 -37.91 -28.95
C SER A 115 -32.63 -37.33 -30.24
N GLY A 116 -32.61 -38.09 -31.32
CA GLY A 116 -33.13 -37.68 -32.63
C GLY A 116 -32.02 -37.28 -33.64
N ASN A 117 -32.44 -36.92 -34.84
CA ASN A 117 -31.55 -36.51 -35.93
C ASN A 117 -31.69 -35.01 -36.21
N TYR A 118 -30.60 -34.26 -36.00
CA TYR A 118 -30.61 -32.80 -35.91
C TYR A 118 -30.19 -32.07 -37.20
N ASP A 119 -30.28 -32.75 -38.35
CA ASP A 119 -29.87 -32.22 -39.66
C ASP A 119 -30.82 -31.14 -40.23
N TYR A 120 -31.88 -30.74 -39.49
CA TYR A 120 -32.89 -29.79 -39.95
C TYR A 120 -32.37 -28.35 -40.13
N SER A 121 -31.27 -27.99 -39.46
CA SER A 121 -30.76 -26.61 -39.41
C SER A 121 -29.24 -26.47 -39.55
N GLY A 122 -28.49 -27.57 -39.66
CA GLY A 122 -27.03 -27.59 -39.87
C GLY A 122 -26.17 -27.23 -38.64
N TRP A 123 -26.64 -26.34 -37.75
CA TRP A 123 -25.85 -25.80 -36.63
C TRP A 123 -25.30 -26.87 -35.67
N ILE A 124 -25.98 -28.01 -35.52
CA ILE A 124 -25.60 -29.11 -34.62
C ILE A 124 -24.79 -30.19 -35.35
N SER A 125 -25.08 -30.47 -36.63
CA SER A 125 -24.28 -31.42 -37.43
C SER A 125 -22.90 -30.86 -37.79
N HIS A 126 -22.73 -29.53 -37.89
CA HIS A 126 -21.42 -28.88 -37.97
C HIS A 126 -20.59 -28.96 -36.67
N GLN A 127 -21.24 -29.09 -35.51
CA GLN A 127 -20.56 -29.22 -34.21
C GLN A 127 -20.21 -30.69 -33.85
N GLY A 128 -20.73 -31.67 -34.58
CA GLY A 128 -20.40 -33.09 -34.39
C GLY A 128 -21.09 -33.78 -33.21
N ALA A 129 -22.15 -33.19 -32.64
CA ALA A 129 -22.88 -33.75 -31.52
C ALA A 129 -23.47 -35.14 -31.84
N GLN A 130 -23.34 -36.10 -30.91
CA GLN A 130 -23.73 -37.51 -31.09
C GLN A 130 -24.74 -37.95 -30.02
N PRO A 131 -26.00 -38.30 -30.37
CA PRO A 131 -27.07 -38.63 -29.43
C PRO A 131 -26.63 -39.45 -28.22
N GLY A 132 -26.93 -38.96 -27.02
CA GLY A 132 -26.42 -39.52 -25.78
C GLY A 132 -26.72 -38.65 -24.55
N THR A 133 -25.96 -38.87 -23.48
CA THR A 133 -26.08 -38.11 -22.23
C THR A 133 -24.74 -37.47 -21.89
N TYR A 134 -24.71 -36.14 -21.80
CA TYR A 134 -23.58 -35.37 -21.30
C TYR A 134 -23.89 -34.89 -19.88
N SER A 135 -22.90 -34.95 -19.01
CA SER A 135 -23.08 -34.53 -17.62
C SER A 135 -21.75 -34.06 -17.04
N ASN A 136 -21.76 -32.84 -16.50
CA ASN A 136 -20.59 -32.21 -15.90
C ASN A 136 -20.94 -31.60 -14.55
N LYS A 137 -19.92 -31.52 -13.70
CA LYS A 137 -19.98 -30.85 -12.41
C LYS A 137 -19.02 -29.67 -12.42
N LEU A 138 -19.57 -28.49 -12.15
CA LEU A 138 -18.82 -27.29 -11.80
C LEU A 138 -18.69 -27.22 -10.28
N THR A 139 -17.49 -26.98 -9.79
CA THR A 139 -17.26 -26.59 -8.41
C THR A 139 -16.67 -25.18 -8.40
N LEU A 140 -17.34 -24.24 -7.74
CA LEU A 140 -16.85 -22.88 -7.53
C LEU A 140 -16.38 -22.75 -6.07
N ARG A 141 -15.09 -22.49 -5.88
CA ARG A 141 -14.50 -22.18 -4.57
C ARG A 141 -14.28 -20.68 -4.48
N THR A 142 -14.96 -20.05 -3.54
CA THR A 142 -14.88 -18.62 -3.26
C THR A 142 -14.34 -18.40 -1.86
N THR A 143 -13.26 -17.65 -1.76
CA THR A 143 -12.58 -17.33 -0.50
C THR A 143 -12.61 -15.82 -0.31
N THR A 144 -13.25 -15.35 0.77
CA THR A 144 -13.24 -13.94 1.18
C THR A 144 -12.42 -13.76 2.44
N GLY A 145 -11.66 -12.66 2.52
CA GLY A 145 -10.97 -12.25 3.73
C GLY A 145 -10.42 -10.83 3.59
N TYR A 146 -9.51 -10.47 4.50
CA TYR A 146 -8.75 -9.23 4.38
C TYR A 146 -7.34 -9.53 3.90
N PHE A 147 -6.72 -8.57 3.19
CA PHE A 147 -5.31 -8.63 2.82
C PHE A 147 -4.64 -7.29 3.11
N GLU A 148 -3.32 -7.30 3.26
CA GLU A 148 -2.53 -6.07 3.46
C GLU A 148 -2.34 -5.33 2.13
N LEU A 149 -2.64 -4.03 2.12
CA LEU A 149 -2.44 -3.18 0.95
C LEU A 149 -0.94 -2.98 0.65
N PRO A 150 -0.54 -2.84 -0.62
CA PRO A 150 0.83 -2.55 -0.99
C PRO A 150 1.35 -1.30 -0.28
N ASN A 151 2.50 -1.42 0.38
CA ASN A 151 3.16 -0.37 1.15
C ASN A 151 4.69 -0.56 1.12
N TYR A 152 5.47 0.34 1.70
CA TYR A 152 6.93 0.24 1.67
C TYR A 152 7.50 -0.88 2.56
N MET A 153 6.74 -1.36 3.55
CA MET A 153 7.17 -2.45 4.43
C MET A 153 6.98 -3.84 3.81
N ASN A 154 5.93 -4.02 2.98
CA ASN A 154 5.70 -5.26 2.21
C ASN A 154 6.29 -5.24 0.78
N GLY A 155 7.22 -4.31 0.49
CA GLY A 155 7.92 -4.24 -0.79
C GLY A 155 7.04 -3.78 -1.97
N GLN A 156 5.93 -3.09 -1.69
CA GLN A 156 4.95 -2.61 -2.67
C GLN A 156 4.19 -3.74 -3.39
N VAL A 157 4.01 -4.88 -2.71
CA VAL A 157 3.28 -6.06 -3.20
C VAL A 157 2.07 -6.30 -2.29
N PRO A 158 0.88 -6.64 -2.81
CA PRO A 158 -0.26 -6.99 -1.96
C PRO A 158 0.07 -8.19 -1.07
N GLY A 159 -0.32 -8.11 0.21
CA GLY A 159 -0.10 -9.18 1.16
C GLY A 159 -0.93 -10.44 0.85
N PRO A 160 -0.59 -11.58 1.49
CA PRO A 160 -1.44 -12.77 1.46
C PRO A 160 -2.80 -12.48 2.13
N LEU A 161 -3.76 -13.35 1.88
CA LEU A 161 -5.02 -13.32 2.60
C LEU A 161 -4.80 -13.68 4.07
N LEU A 162 -5.45 -12.93 4.97
CA LEU A 162 -5.37 -13.08 6.41
C LEU A 162 -6.55 -13.90 6.92
N ASP A 163 -6.30 -14.82 7.85
CA ASP A 163 -7.35 -15.64 8.46
C ASP A 163 -8.22 -14.80 9.44
N GLU A 164 -7.61 -13.87 10.17
CA GLU A 164 -8.28 -12.88 11.01
C GLU A 164 -7.64 -11.49 10.85
N LEU A 165 -8.44 -10.43 10.94
CA LEU A 165 -7.98 -9.04 10.81
C LEU A 165 -7.29 -8.57 12.11
N PRO A 166 -6.00 -8.15 12.07
CA PRO A 166 -5.28 -7.76 13.29
C PRO A 166 -5.89 -6.55 13.99
N SER A 167 -6.48 -6.78 15.17
CA SER A 167 -6.94 -5.75 16.11
C SER A 167 -7.76 -4.60 15.51
N ALA A 168 -8.73 -4.91 14.64
CA ALA A 168 -9.71 -3.93 14.23
C ALA A 168 -10.68 -3.62 15.40
N SER A 169 -10.55 -2.42 15.96
CA SER A 169 -11.59 -1.80 16.76
C SER A 169 -12.86 -1.62 15.90
N SER A 170 -13.78 -2.58 16.00
CA SER A 170 -15.13 -2.57 15.42
C SER A 170 -15.30 -1.76 14.14
N LEU A 171 -14.77 -2.25 13.02
CA LEU A 171 -15.31 -1.87 11.71
C LEU A 171 -16.82 -2.17 11.72
N PRO A 172 -17.67 -1.26 11.21
CA PRO A 172 -19.12 -1.47 11.22
C PRO A 172 -19.45 -2.76 10.47
N SER A 173 -20.25 -3.63 11.08
CA SER A 173 -20.63 -4.90 10.45
C SER A 173 -21.32 -4.61 9.11
N LEU A 174 -20.90 -5.35 8.08
CA LEU A 174 -21.48 -5.26 6.74
C LEU A 174 -22.94 -5.72 6.84
N ARG A 175 -23.87 -4.77 7.02
CA ARG A 175 -25.30 -5.11 7.07
C ARG A 175 -25.67 -5.70 5.71
N ALA A 176 -26.04 -6.98 5.73
CA ALA A 176 -26.82 -7.58 4.66
C ALA A 176 -28.03 -6.67 4.41
N ARG A 177 -28.23 -6.27 3.17
CA ARG A 177 -29.39 -5.51 2.75
C ARG A 177 -30.34 -6.48 2.08
N ASP A 178 -31.60 -6.49 2.50
CA ASP A 178 -32.66 -7.03 1.65
C ASP A 178 -32.67 -6.23 0.34
N LEU A 179 -32.79 -6.92 -0.79
CA LEU A 179 -33.08 -6.24 -2.06
C LEU A 179 -34.52 -5.72 -1.98
N ASP A 180 -34.71 -4.42 -2.23
CA ASP A 180 -36.02 -3.76 -2.12
C ASP A 180 -37.06 -4.44 -3.04
N ASN A 181 -38.21 -4.78 -2.46
CA ASN A 181 -39.23 -5.70 -2.99
C ASN A 181 -40.13 -5.10 -4.12
N ASN A 182 -39.63 -4.14 -4.89
CA ASN A 182 -40.45 -3.36 -5.83
C ASN A 182 -40.07 -3.59 -7.30
N THR A 183 -40.45 -4.74 -7.84
CA THR A 183 -40.95 -4.90 -9.23
C THR A 183 -41.69 -6.24 -9.40
N GLU A 184 -43.02 -6.15 -9.49
CA GLU A 184 -43.98 -7.18 -9.96
C GLU A 184 -43.64 -7.64 -11.40
N TRP A 185 -43.94 -8.83 -11.96
CA TRP A 185 -44.63 -10.11 -11.65
C TRP A 185 -44.02 -11.20 -12.60
N THR A 186 -44.21 -12.53 -12.55
CA THR A 186 -44.86 -13.48 -11.62
C THR A 186 -44.16 -14.85 -11.73
N THR A 187 -43.41 -15.23 -10.70
CA THR A 187 -42.41 -16.33 -10.73
C THR A 187 -43.01 -17.67 -10.29
N LEU A 188 -42.76 -18.80 -10.99
CA LEU A 188 -43.30 -20.10 -10.56
C LEU A 188 -42.38 -20.82 -9.55
N ASN A 189 -42.57 -20.50 -8.26
CA ASN A 189 -42.07 -21.16 -7.05
C ASN A 189 -40.55 -21.40 -6.88
N ALA A 190 -39.89 -22.16 -7.77
CA ALA A 190 -38.48 -22.59 -7.59
C ALA A 190 -37.51 -21.40 -7.54
N THR A 191 -37.53 -20.54 -8.56
CA THR A 191 -36.72 -19.31 -8.57
C THR A 191 -37.29 -18.22 -7.66
N GLY A 192 -38.61 -18.23 -7.43
CA GLY A 192 -39.33 -17.20 -6.67
C GLY A 192 -38.95 -17.13 -5.19
N ASN A 193 -38.93 -18.27 -4.49
CA ASN A 193 -38.56 -18.32 -3.07
C ASN A 193 -37.09 -17.93 -2.86
N ILE A 194 -36.21 -18.43 -3.73
CA ILE A 194 -34.78 -18.18 -3.66
C ILE A 194 -34.46 -16.70 -3.98
N ARG A 195 -35.19 -16.04 -4.90
CA ARG A 195 -34.96 -14.64 -5.34
C ARG A 195 -34.81 -13.64 -4.19
N ASN A 196 -35.50 -13.84 -3.07
CA ASN A 196 -35.51 -12.89 -1.95
C ASN A 196 -34.43 -13.16 -0.88
N VAL A 197 -33.70 -14.27 -0.94
CA VAL A 197 -32.60 -14.57 0.00
C VAL A 197 -31.50 -13.52 -0.09
N ALA A 198 -31.27 -12.75 0.98
CA ALA A 198 -30.14 -11.82 1.07
C ALA A 198 -28.80 -12.58 1.03
N ASN A 199 -27.77 -11.99 0.44
CA ASN A 199 -26.42 -12.57 0.33
C ASN A 199 -26.38 -14.01 -0.24
N LYS A 200 -27.01 -14.27 -1.37
CA LYS A 200 -26.88 -15.56 -2.08
C LYS A 200 -25.42 -15.98 -2.30
N GLY A 201 -25.20 -17.29 -2.42
CA GLY A 201 -23.98 -17.86 -2.99
C GLY A 201 -23.68 -17.27 -4.38
N ARG A 202 -22.41 -17.20 -4.75
CA ARG A 202 -21.98 -16.62 -6.03
C ARG A 202 -22.43 -17.49 -7.18
N LEU A 203 -22.21 -18.81 -7.08
CA LEU A 203 -22.63 -19.74 -8.10
C LEU A 203 -24.15 -19.76 -8.23
N LEU A 204 -24.89 -19.64 -7.13
CA LEU A 204 -26.35 -19.49 -7.16
C LEU A 204 -26.80 -18.24 -7.96
N ASN A 205 -26.17 -17.08 -7.75
CA ASN A 205 -26.50 -15.88 -8.54
C ASN A 205 -26.21 -16.08 -10.03
N ILE A 206 -25.07 -16.69 -10.36
CA ILE A 206 -24.68 -16.99 -11.76
C ILE A 206 -25.67 -17.98 -12.39
N ALA A 207 -26.02 -19.06 -11.69
CA ALA A 207 -26.97 -20.06 -12.17
C ALA A 207 -28.38 -19.49 -12.36
N MET A 208 -28.85 -18.62 -11.44
CA MET A 208 -30.10 -17.89 -11.61
C MET A 208 -30.09 -16.98 -12.83
N ALA A 209 -28.97 -16.30 -13.14
CA ALA A 209 -28.86 -15.41 -14.29
C ALA A 209 -28.74 -16.16 -15.64
N LEU A 210 -28.05 -17.31 -15.65
CA LEU A 210 -27.83 -18.12 -16.86
C LEU A 210 -29.00 -19.04 -17.19
N PHE A 211 -29.64 -19.58 -16.15
CA PHE A 211 -30.58 -20.71 -16.28
C PHE A 211 -31.93 -20.48 -15.59
N GLY A 212 -32.09 -19.43 -14.78
CA GLY A 212 -33.35 -19.14 -14.08
C GLY A 212 -34.44 -18.58 -15.01
N GLU A 213 -35.57 -18.21 -14.40
CA GLU A 213 -36.71 -17.62 -15.13
C GLU A 213 -36.31 -16.35 -15.90
N GLY A 214 -36.73 -16.25 -17.17
CA GLY A 214 -36.39 -15.16 -18.08
C GLY A 214 -34.95 -15.15 -18.59
N SER A 215 -34.13 -16.15 -18.23
CA SER A 215 -32.82 -16.37 -18.85
C SER A 215 -32.94 -16.87 -20.29
N PHE A 216 -31.81 -16.96 -21.01
CA PHE A 216 -31.77 -17.41 -22.41
C PHE A 216 -32.43 -18.78 -22.66
N VAL A 217 -32.37 -19.69 -21.68
CA VAL A 217 -32.87 -21.06 -21.83
C VAL A 217 -34.36 -21.21 -21.52
N ASP A 218 -34.96 -20.23 -20.84
CA ASP A 218 -36.41 -20.14 -20.59
C ASP A 218 -37.13 -19.53 -21.80
N ILE A 219 -37.09 -20.27 -22.92
CA ILE A 219 -37.55 -19.81 -24.24
C ILE A 219 -38.91 -19.10 -24.13
N GLN A 220 -39.87 -19.70 -23.43
CA GLN A 220 -41.25 -19.20 -23.28
C GLN A 220 -41.36 -17.79 -22.69
N ARG A 221 -40.38 -17.33 -21.90
CA ARG A 221 -40.38 -16.01 -21.23
C ARG A 221 -39.26 -15.07 -21.70
N THR A 222 -38.43 -15.50 -22.66
CA THR A 222 -37.38 -14.64 -23.23
C THR A 222 -37.96 -13.45 -24.02
N SER A 223 -37.18 -12.36 -24.09
CA SER A 223 -37.42 -11.29 -25.07
C SER A 223 -37.49 -11.84 -26.50
N LEU A 224 -36.70 -12.87 -26.81
CA LEU A 224 -36.62 -13.47 -28.13
C LEU A 224 -37.93 -14.15 -28.55
N ALA A 225 -38.60 -14.89 -27.66
CA ALA A 225 -39.93 -15.45 -27.94
C ALA A 225 -41.03 -14.36 -28.02
N ALA A 226 -40.92 -13.31 -27.22
CA ALA A 226 -41.81 -12.14 -27.35
C ALA A 226 -41.66 -11.45 -28.72
N TYR A 227 -40.44 -11.37 -29.27
CA TYR A 227 -40.21 -10.89 -30.64
C TYR A 227 -40.71 -11.89 -31.69
N ALA A 228 -40.40 -13.19 -31.55
CA ALA A 228 -40.85 -14.24 -32.47
C ALA A 228 -42.38 -14.30 -32.62
N THR A 229 -43.12 -14.02 -31.54
CA THR A 229 -44.59 -13.96 -31.53
C THR A 229 -45.17 -12.62 -31.96
N SER A 230 -44.38 -11.55 -32.01
CA SER A 230 -44.83 -10.20 -32.39
C SER A 230 -45.02 -9.99 -33.90
N GLY A 231 -44.38 -10.80 -34.74
CA GLY A 231 -44.34 -10.62 -36.20
C GLY A 231 -43.56 -9.37 -36.67
N ILE A 232 -42.79 -8.73 -35.79
CA ILE A 232 -41.99 -7.54 -36.11
C ILE A 232 -40.61 -7.97 -36.61
N LEU A 233 -40.32 -7.75 -37.90
CA LEU A 233 -38.98 -7.96 -38.42
C LEU A 233 -38.00 -6.92 -37.86
N TYR A 234 -36.93 -7.38 -37.21
CA TYR A 234 -35.87 -6.53 -36.66
C TYR A 234 -34.48 -7.10 -36.98
N GLY A 235 -33.79 -6.47 -37.94
CA GLY A 235 -32.43 -6.83 -38.34
C GLY A 235 -31.32 -6.43 -37.36
N GLY A 236 -31.67 -5.89 -36.19
CA GLY A 236 -30.74 -5.57 -35.11
C GLY A 236 -30.64 -6.69 -34.07
N CYS A 237 -30.01 -6.39 -32.94
CA CYS A 237 -29.84 -7.36 -31.85
C CYS A 237 -31.08 -7.44 -30.95
N ILE A 238 -31.67 -8.63 -30.85
CA ILE A 238 -32.84 -8.91 -30.00
C ILE A 238 -32.40 -9.50 -28.66
N SER A 239 -31.44 -10.42 -28.67
CA SER A 239 -30.92 -11.09 -27.48
C SER A 239 -29.45 -11.47 -27.66
N LEU A 240 -28.74 -11.71 -26.54
CA LEU A 240 -27.37 -12.20 -26.53
C LEU A 240 -27.32 -13.61 -25.95
N VAL A 241 -26.59 -14.52 -26.60
CA VAL A 241 -26.35 -15.86 -26.02
C VAL A 241 -25.34 -15.74 -24.88
N PRO A 242 -25.64 -16.21 -23.66
CA PRO A 242 -24.73 -16.11 -22.52
C PRO A 242 -23.38 -16.80 -22.78
N PHE A 243 -22.30 -16.26 -22.21
CA PHE A 243 -20.91 -16.75 -22.31
C PHE A 243 -20.30 -16.92 -23.71
N ILE A 244 -21.05 -16.86 -24.82
CA ILE A 244 -20.55 -17.18 -26.15
C ILE A 244 -19.29 -16.37 -26.54
N SER A 245 -19.23 -15.09 -26.16
CA SER A 245 -18.07 -14.21 -26.39
C SER A 245 -16.83 -14.58 -25.57
N LEU A 246 -16.99 -15.29 -24.43
CA LEU A 246 -15.91 -15.84 -23.61
C LEU A 246 -15.49 -17.25 -24.07
N LEU A 247 -16.36 -17.96 -24.81
CA LEU A 247 -16.12 -19.33 -25.29
C LEU A 247 -15.43 -19.37 -26.68
N LYS A 248 -15.54 -18.30 -27.50
CA LYS A 248 -14.88 -18.19 -28.83
C LYS A 248 -13.34 -18.13 -28.74
N SER A 249 -12.62 -18.79 -29.66
CA SER A 249 -11.15 -18.71 -29.74
C SER A 249 -10.65 -17.55 -30.59
N SER A 250 -11.37 -17.28 -31.67
CA SER A 250 -10.97 -16.41 -32.76
C SER A 250 -12.21 -16.15 -33.62
N PHE A 251 -12.11 -15.23 -34.57
CA PHE A 251 -13.18 -14.96 -35.52
C PHE A 251 -13.35 -16.07 -36.57
N GLN A 252 -12.39 -17.02 -36.65
CA GLN A 252 -12.38 -18.17 -37.57
C GLN A 252 -12.61 -19.51 -36.85
N ASP A 253 -13.04 -19.45 -35.58
CA ASP A 253 -13.51 -20.64 -34.87
C ASP A 253 -14.82 -21.10 -35.54
N ILE A 254 -15.08 -22.41 -35.65
CA ILE A 254 -16.30 -22.94 -36.30
C ILE A 254 -17.55 -22.37 -35.60
N PHE A 255 -17.49 -22.31 -34.26
CA PHE A 255 -18.49 -21.69 -33.38
C PHE A 255 -18.63 -20.17 -33.55
N ALA A 256 -17.67 -19.49 -34.20
CA ALA A 256 -17.73 -18.06 -34.43
C ALA A 256 -18.56 -17.70 -35.67
N GLU A 257 -18.55 -18.57 -36.68
CA GLU A 257 -19.39 -18.49 -37.88
C GLU A 257 -20.82 -18.97 -37.59
N ASP A 258 -20.98 -20.07 -36.84
CA ASP A 258 -22.30 -20.65 -36.54
C ASP A 258 -23.09 -19.92 -35.46
N PHE A 259 -22.45 -19.53 -34.34
CA PHE A 259 -23.12 -18.83 -33.23
C PHE A 259 -22.70 -17.36 -33.18
N ASN A 260 -23.47 -16.50 -33.85
CA ASN A 260 -23.38 -15.06 -33.64
C ASN A 260 -23.72 -14.75 -32.17
N PRO A 261 -22.92 -13.95 -31.42
CA PRO A 261 -23.30 -13.54 -30.07
C PRO A 261 -24.66 -12.87 -30.01
N CYS A 262 -25.07 -12.27 -31.12
CA CYS A 262 -26.29 -11.53 -31.30
C CYS A 262 -27.33 -12.35 -32.06
N LEU A 263 -28.45 -12.65 -31.40
CA LEU A 263 -29.63 -13.24 -32.01
C LEU A 263 -30.50 -12.13 -32.60
N SER A 264 -30.84 -12.28 -33.88
CA SER A 264 -31.67 -11.37 -34.66
C SER A 264 -32.80 -12.13 -35.34
N ASP A 265 -33.73 -11.41 -35.94
CA ASP A 265 -34.90 -11.95 -36.66
C ASP A 265 -34.53 -12.91 -37.82
N PHE A 266 -33.31 -12.81 -38.36
CA PHE A 266 -32.80 -13.74 -39.39
C PHE A 266 -32.62 -15.18 -38.86
N TYR A 267 -32.53 -15.36 -37.55
CA TYR A 267 -32.53 -16.68 -36.89
C TYR A 267 -33.95 -17.19 -36.57
N LEU A 268 -34.99 -16.39 -36.84
CA LEU A 268 -36.40 -16.66 -36.54
C LEU A 268 -37.28 -16.63 -37.79
N SER A 269 -36.72 -16.57 -38.99
CA SER A 269 -37.48 -16.66 -40.25
C SER A 269 -36.60 -17.03 -41.45
N ASP A 270 -37.01 -18.02 -42.26
CA ASP A 270 -36.70 -17.95 -43.69
C ASP A 270 -37.58 -16.83 -44.25
N ALA A 271 -36.95 -15.69 -44.57
CA ALA A 271 -37.60 -14.45 -45.01
C ALA A 271 -38.44 -14.58 -46.31
N ARG A 272 -38.61 -15.80 -46.83
CA ARG A 272 -39.46 -16.16 -47.97
C ARG A 272 -40.82 -16.76 -47.61
N ASN A 273 -41.10 -17.17 -46.36
CA ASN A 273 -42.40 -17.79 -46.06
C ASN A 273 -42.91 -17.58 -44.61
N PRO A 274 -43.83 -16.62 -44.37
CA PRO A 274 -44.27 -16.25 -43.02
C PRO A 274 -45.31 -17.19 -42.37
N ASP A 275 -45.85 -18.19 -43.08
CA ASP A 275 -46.87 -19.13 -42.56
C ASP A 275 -46.30 -20.20 -41.58
N LYS A 276 -45.10 -20.00 -41.05
CA LYS A 276 -44.30 -21.03 -40.36
C LYS A 276 -43.91 -20.68 -38.91
N SER A 277 -44.87 -20.27 -38.07
CA SER A 277 -44.59 -20.07 -36.63
C SER A 277 -44.04 -21.32 -35.93
N GLN A 278 -44.29 -22.51 -36.48
CA GLN A 278 -43.82 -23.79 -35.97
C GLN A 278 -42.31 -24.04 -36.20
N ASP A 279 -41.70 -23.45 -37.24
CA ASP A 279 -40.25 -23.56 -37.47
C ASP A 279 -39.46 -22.71 -36.45
N ASN A 280 -40.06 -21.65 -35.90
CA ASN A 280 -39.39 -20.70 -35.00
C ASN A 280 -39.14 -21.30 -33.62
N ASP A 281 -40.15 -22.00 -33.07
CA ASP A 281 -40.06 -22.70 -31.79
C ASP A 281 -39.00 -23.82 -31.85
N LEU A 282 -39.06 -24.63 -32.91
CA LEU A 282 -38.06 -25.66 -33.23
C LEU A 282 -36.63 -25.09 -33.31
N THR A 283 -36.47 -23.91 -33.93
CA THR A 283 -35.16 -23.25 -34.06
C THR A 283 -34.66 -22.69 -32.72
N LEU A 284 -35.53 -22.15 -31.88
CA LEU A 284 -35.19 -21.70 -30.52
C LEU A 284 -34.74 -22.87 -29.64
N HIS A 285 -35.48 -23.98 -29.68
CA HIS A 285 -35.14 -25.21 -28.99
C HIS A 285 -33.82 -25.83 -29.49
N ALA A 286 -33.53 -25.75 -30.79
CA ALA A 286 -32.24 -26.13 -31.36
C ALA A 286 -31.06 -25.26 -30.86
N LEU A 287 -31.27 -23.94 -30.74
CA LEU A 287 -30.26 -23.02 -30.20
C LEU A 287 -29.96 -23.31 -28.72
N VAL A 288 -30.98 -23.60 -27.91
CA VAL A 288 -30.79 -23.98 -26.50
C VAL A 288 -30.09 -25.33 -26.36
N ALA A 289 -30.44 -26.33 -27.17
CA ALA A 289 -29.71 -27.59 -27.19
C ALA A 289 -28.24 -27.40 -27.60
N SER A 290 -27.96 -26.59 -28.63
CA SER A 290 -26.59 -26.25 -29.05
C SER A 290 -25.80 -25.55 -27.93
N TYR A 291 -26.44 -24.65 -27.19
CA TYR A 291 -25.82 -23.96 -26.06
C TYR A 291 -25.47 -24.91 -24.92
N PHE A 292 -26.37 -25.81 -24.53
CA PHE A 292 -26.07 -26.82 -23.51
C PHE A 292 -25.04 -27.84 -23.98
N TYR A 293 -25.04 -28.21 -25.26
CA TYR A 293 -23.96 -29.02 -25.83
C TYR A 293 -22.62 -28.28 -25.70
N LEU A 294 -22.52 -27.03 -26.12
CA LEU A 294 -21.29 -26.23 -26.02
C LEU A 294 -20.75 -26.09 -24.58
N VAL A 295 -21.64 -26.03 -23.58
CA VAL A 295 -21.28 -25.93 -22.16
C VAL A 295 -20.97 -27.30 -21.55
N THR A 296 -21.59 -28.39 -22.02
CA THR A 296 -21.40 -29.75 -21.50
C THR A 296 -20.36 -30.58 -22.28
N ASP A 297 -19.93 -30.15 -23.45
CA ASP A 297 -18.96 -30.84 -24.28
C ASP A 297 -17.51 -30.63 -23.79
N ASN A 298 -16.81 -31.74 -23.58
CA ASN A 298 -15.48 -31.76 -22.98
C ASN A 298 -14.34 -31.45 -23.97
N VAL A 299 -14.63 -31.01 -25.20
CA VAL A 299 -13.63 -30.63 -26.21
C VAL A 299 -12.79 -29.41 -25.79
N ARG A 300 -13.28 -28.53 -24.89
CA ARG A 300 -12.54 -27.34 -24.41
C ARG A 300 -12.58 -27.12 -22.89
N PRO A 301 -11.95 -28.00 -22.09
CA PRO A 301 -12.11 -28.06 -20.63
C PRO A 301 -11.57 -26.83 -19.86
N LYS A 302 -10.82 -25.93 -20.52
CA LYS A 302 -10.29 -24.69 -19.89
C LYS A 302 -11.19 -23.47 -20.06
N ARG A 303 -12.18 -23.50 -20.96
CA ARG A 303 -12.94 -22.28 -21.31
C ARG A 303 -14.19 -22.07 -20.48
N VAL A 304 -14.95 -23.13 -20.28
CA VAL A 304 -16.11 -23.12 -19.39
C VAL A 304 -15.71 -22.64 -17.98
N PRO A 305 -14.65 -23.17 -17.32
CA PRO A 305 -14.21 -22.63 -16.02
C PRO A 305 -13.68 -21.18 -16.09
N ASN A 306 -13.06 -20.74 -17.19
CA ASN A 306 -12.68 -19.31 -17.35
C ASN A 306 -13.92 -18.40 -17.44
N ALA A 307 -14.94 -18.82 -18.18
CA ALA A 307 -16.19 -18.08 -18.30
C ALA A 307 -16.93 -17.99 -16.96
N PHE A 308 -16.99 -19.10 -16.19
CA PHE A 308 -17.55 -19.08 -14.84
C PHE A 308 -16.69 -18.28 -13.84
N SER A 309 -15.35 -18.29 -13.95
CA SER A 309 -14.49 -17.43 -13.13
C SER A 309 -14.71 -15.94 -13.44
N SER A 310 -14.97 -15.60 -14.71
CA SER A 310 -15.33 -14.24 -15.13
C SER A 310 -16.71 -13.82 -14.62
N ALA A 311 -17.67 -14.74 -14.66
CA ALA A 311 -19.00 -14.52 -14.13
C ALA A 311 -18.98 -14.30 -12.61
N ASP A 312 -18.16 -15.05 -11.89
CA ASP A 312 -17.96 -14.85 -10.46
C ASP A 312 -17.29 -13.52 -10.14
N PHE A 313 -16.25 -13.13 -10.90
CA PHE A 313 -15.62 -11.81 -10.72
C PHE A 313 -16.65 -10.68 -10.85
N LEU A 314 -17.52 -10.74 -11.87
CA LEU A 314 -18.60 -9.77 -12.08
C LEU A 314 -19.70 -9.85 -11.00
N ALA A 315 -20.08 -11.06 -10.58
CA ALA A 315 -21.07 -11.24 -9.51
C ALA A 315 -20.54 -10.74 -8.15
N THR A 316 -19.24 -10.91 -7.90
CA THR A 316 -18.53 -10.36 -6.75
C THR A 316 -18.45 -8.84 -6.81
N ASP A 317 -18.09 -8.27 -7.97
CA ASP A 317 -18.01 -6.83 -8.17
C ASP A 317 -19.35 -6.15 -7.90
N VAL A 318 -20.44 -6.64 -8.53
CA VAL A 318 -21.79 -6.14 -8.26
C VAL A 318 -22.17 -6.31 -6.80
N PHE A 319 -21.91 -7.48 -6.18
CA PHE A 319 -22.26 -7.70 -4.78
C PHE A 319 -21.57 -6.71 -3.83
N MET A 320 -20.30 -6.41 -4.06
CA MET A 320 -19.52 -5.53 -3.19
C MET A 320 -19.80 -4.05 -3.46
N THR A 321 -20.06 -3.66 -4.72
CA THR A 321 -20.26 -2.26 -5.12
C THR A 321 -21.70 -1.77 -5.00
N ASN A 322 -22.72 -2.64 -5.03
CA ASN A 322 -24.14 -2.25 -5.06
C ASN A 322 -24.69 -1.58 -3.77
N ASN A 323 -23.81 -1.13 -2.86
CA ASN A 323 -24.19 -0.47 -1.61
C ASN A 323 -23.41 0.83 -1.31
N ILE A 324 -22.97 1.53 -2.38
CA ILE A 324 -22.19 2.80 -2.42
C ILE A 324 -22.60 3.85 -1.36
N HIS A 325 -23.87 3.88 -0.94
CA HIS A 325 -24.42 4.90 -0.05
C HIS A 325 -24.43 4.55 1.45
N SER A 326 -24.06 3.33 1.87
CA SER A 326 -24.13 2.94 3.30
C SER A 326 -22.84 2.44 3.93
N GLN A 327 -21.84 2.05 3.13
CA GLN A 327 -20.56 1.51 3.60
C GLN A 327 -19.43 2.18 2.82
N ASN A 328 -18.43 2.72 3.52
CA ASN A 328 -17.27 3.38 2.93
C ASN A 328 -16.04 3.02 3.76
N ILE A 329 -15.02 2.44 3.12
CA ILE A 329 -13.72 2.15 3.71
C ILE A 329 -12.72 3.19 3.18
N SER A 330 -12.38 4.18 4.02
CA SER A 330 -11.43 5.22 3.64
C SER A 330 -9.99 4.68 3.68
N VAL A 331 -9.34 4.56 2.52
CA VAL A 331 -7.90 4.27 2.43
C VAL A 331 -7.10 5.56 2.48
N GLN A 332 -6.14 5.63 3.39
CA GLN A 332 -5.19 6.73 3.53
C GLN A 332 -3.89 6.43 2.78
N TYR A 333 -3.17 7.46 2.36
CA TYR A 333 -1.86 7.32 1.71
C TYR A 333 -0.86 8.28 2.32
N ALA A 334 0.35 7.80 2.59
CA ALA A 334 1.47 8.64 3.04
C ALA A 334 2.76 8.17 2.36
N MET A 335 3.04 8.69 1.17
CA MET A 335 4.24 8.35 0.38
C MET A 335 5.55 8.84 1.02
N GLY A 336 5.49 9.52 2.18
CA GLY A 336 6.64 10.13 2.82
C GLY A 336 7.18 11.32 2.02
N ALA A 337 8.44 11.66 2.27
CA ALA A 337 9.22 12.59 1.47
C ALA A 337 10.60 11.97 1.22
N ASP A 338 11.10 12.08 -0.02
CA ASP A 338 12.43 11.60 -0.36
C ASP A 338 13.50 12.45 0.33
N ILE A 339 14.09 11.91 1.40
CA ILE A 339 15.21 12.55 2.08
C ILE A 339 16.50 12.08 1.40
N SER A 340 17.15 12.98 0.66
CA SER A 340 18.51 12.74 0.19
C SER A 340 19.47 12.69 1.38
N ILE A 341 19.71 11.50 1.93
CA ILE A 341 20.69 11.29 2.99
C ILE A 341 22.06 11.73 2.45
N PRO A 342 22.69 12.79 3.00
CA PRO A 342 23.98 13.23 2.51
C PRO A 342 25.01 12.15 2.81
N HIS A 343 25.53 11.49 1.76
CA HIS A 343 26.56 10.48 1.90
C HIS A 343 27.91 11.14 2.23
N ILE A 344 28.09 11.50 3.51
CA ILE A 344 29.31 12.12 4.01
C ILE A 344 30.47 11.16 3.76
N SER A 345 31.43 11.58 2.93
CA SER A 345 32.60 10.77 2.60
C SER A 345 33.36 10.37 3.86
N ARG A 346 33.77 9.10 3.95
CA ARG A 346 34.61 8.60 5.05
C ARG A 346 35.88 9.44 5.24
N ALA A 347 36.45 9.95 4.16
CA ALA A 347 37.59 10.87 4.21
C ALA A 347 37.25 12.21 4.88
N GLY A 348 36.05 12.74 4.65
CA GLY A 348 35.55 13.96 5.33
C GLY A 348 35.36 13.75 6.83
N ILE A 349 34.81 12.61 7.24
CA ILE A 349 34.65 12.25 8.66
C ILE A 349 36.02 12.17 9.36
N ILE A 350 37.02 11.53 8.73
CA ILE A 350 38.38 11.42 9.26
C ILE A 350 39.02 12.82 9.37
N PHE A 351 38.92 13.64 8.33
CA PHE A 351 39.49 14.99 8.29
C PHE A 351 38.91 15.91 9.36
N VAL A 352 37.58 15.96 9.50
CA VAL A 352 36.91 16.77 10.53
C VAL A 352 37.27 16.27 11.93
N SER A 353 37.29 14.95 12.15
CA SER A 353 37.68 14.36 13.44
C SER A 353 39.13 14.71 13.83
N ALA A 354 40.06 14.70 12.86
CA ALA A 354 41.45 15.05 13.09
C ALA A 354 41.62 16.54 13.43
N LEU A 355 40.93 17.44 12.72
CA LEU A 355 40.94 18.87 13.03
C LEU A 355 40.38 19.16 14.43
N LEU A 356 39.28 18.51 14.80
CA LEU A 356 38.65 18.68 16.11
C LEU A 356 39.55 18.15 17.25
N ALA A 357 40.25 17.04 17.03
CA ALA A 357 41.25 16.53 17.98
C ALA A 357 42.45 17.48 18.15
N ILE A 358 42.92 18.12 17.07
CA ILE A 358 43.99 19.12 17.11
C ILE A 358 43.53 20.38 17.86
N ASP A 359 42.33 20.89 17.57
CA ASP A 359 41.76 22.06 18.25
C ASP A 359 41.63 21.81 19.77
N LEU A 360 41.06 20.67 20.17
CA LEU A 360 40.98 20.26 21.57
C LEU A 360 42.35 20.11 22.24
N ALA A 361 43.36 19.59 21.52
CA ALA A 361 44.73 19.50 22.03
C ALA A 361 45.38 20.89 22.20
N CYS A 362 45.14 21.83 21.28
CA CYS A 362 45.59 23.21 21.38
C CYS A 362 44.90 23.94 22.55
N LEU A 363 43.59 23.79 22.72
CA LEU A 363 42.84 24.34 23.85
C LEU A 363 43.30 23.76 25.18
N LEU A 364 43.54 22.46 25.26
CA LEU A 364 44.10 21.80 26.45
C LEU A 364 45.51 22.33 26.76
N GLY A 365 46.36 22.49 25.75
CA GLY A 365 47.69 23.08 25.88
C GLY A 365 47.65 24.52 26.42
N LEU A 366 46.75 25.35 25.87
CA LEU A 366 46.53 26.72 26.35
C LEU A 366 45.96 26.75 27.78
N ALA A 367 45.04 25.84 28.12
CA ALA A 367 44.48 25.72 29.47
C ALA A 367 45.58 25.37 30.49
N LEU A 368 46.39 24.34 30.20
CA LEU A 368 47.53 23.94 31.03
C LEU A 368 48.56 25.07 31.16
N TYR A 369 48.92 25.72 30.06
CA TYR A 369 49.82 26.89 30.04
C TYR A 369 49.30 28.02 30.94
N SER A 370 48.01 28.35 30.86
CA SER A 370 47.36 29.39 31.69
C SER A 370 47.21 29.02 33.17
N ALA A 371 47.27 27.73 33.50
CA ALA A 371 47.26 27.21 34.86
C ALA A 371 48.66 27.12 35.47
N SER A 372 49.68 26.83 34.66
CA SER A 372 51.08 26.71 35.08
C SER A 372 51.81 28.05 35.20
N ILE A 373 51.38 29.09 34.49
CA ILE A 373 51.97 30.43 34.62
C ILE A 373 51.38 31.17 35.83
N PRO A 374 52.22 31.73 36.73
CA PRO A 374 51.73 32.55 37.84
C PRO A 374 51.00 33.79 37.31
N ARG A 375 49.71 33.89 37.64
CA ARG A 375 48.85 34.98 37.17
C ARG A 375 49.18 36.29 37.88
N TRP A 376 49.95 37.15 37.23
CA TRP A 376 50.30 38.49 37.72
C TRP A 376 49.10 39.47 37.79
N THR A 377 47.91 39.05 37.34
CA THR A 377 46.68 39.85 37.34
C THR A 377 46.08 40.09 38.73
N GLY A 378 46.48 39.35 39.76
CA GLY A 378 46.11 39.67 41.15
C GLY A 378 46.82 40.91 41.70
N THR A 379 47.97 41.27 41.13
CA THR A 379 48.81 42.40 41.54
C THR A 379 48.82 43.56 40.54
N LEU A 380 48.25 43.36 39.34
CA LEU A 380 48.04 44.41 38.34
C LEU A 380 46.77 45.22 38.64
N ASP A 381 46.74 45.87 39.81
CA ASP A 381 45.69 46.86 40.12
C ASP A 381 45.86 48.11 39.23
N SER A 382 44.78 48.87 39.09
CA SER A 382 44.73 50.24 38.58
C SER A 382 45.90 51.11 39.04
N LEU A 383 46.32 50.96 40.31
CA LEU A 383 47.43 51.69 40.92
C LEU A 383 48.81 51.21 40.40
N ALA A 384 48.97 49.91 40.12
CA ALA A 384 50.15 49.37 39.46
C ALA A 384 50.23 49.81 37.98
N MET A 385 49.10 49.81 37.27
CA MET A 385 49.00 50.40 35.92
C MET A 385 49.37 51.89 35.93
N MET A 386 48.90 52.66 36.91
CA MET A 386 49.23 54.08 37.04
C MET A 386 50.72 54.30 37.31
N ARG A 387 51.37 53.44 38.11
CA ARG A 387 52.83 53.48 38.34
C ARG A 387 53.65 53.17 37.09
N ILE A 388 53.24 52.16 36.31
CA ILE A 388 53.84 51.85 35.00
C ILE A 388 53.66 53.01 34.02
N GLY A 389 52.51 53.69 34.04
CA GLY A 389 52.31 54.92 33.28
C GLY A 389 53.19 56.07 33.76
N ALA A 390 53.36 56.23 35.07
CA ALA A 390 54.16 57.29 35.69
C ALA A 390 55.66 57.13 35.41
N SER A 391 56.22 55.92 35.48
CA SER A 391 57.64 55.67 35.17
C SER A 391 57.99 55.87 33.69
N ILE A 392 56.98 56.00 32.82
CA ILE A 392 57.12 56.29 31.39
C ILE A 392 56.73 57.76 31.08
N ALA A 393 56.19 58.52 32.05
CA ALA A 393 55.58 59.83 31.84
C ALA A 393 56.54 60.88 31.24
N ASP A 394 57.79 60.95 31.72
CA ASP A 394 58.81 61.90 31.24
C ASP A 394 59.17 61.72 29.77
N THR A 395 58.84 60.56 29.21
CA THR A 395 59.27 60.13 27.86
C THR A 395 58.10 59.86 26.91
N THR A 396 56.87 59.78 27.41
CA THR A 396 55.64 59.80 26.61
C THR A 396 54.71 60.93 27.05
N PRO A 397 54.97 62.19 26.63
CA PRO A 397 54.12 63.30 27.00
C PRO A 397 52.70 63.10 26.45
N LEU A 398 51.69 63.23 27.32
CA LEU A 398 50.27 63.02 27.02
C LEU A 398 49.72 64.08 26.05
N LYS A 399 50.02 63.92 24.76
CA LYS A 399 49.59 64.79 23.66
C LYS A 399 48.51 64.10 22.85
N ALA A 400 47.43 64.82 22.55
CA ALA A 400 46.33 64.30 21.73
C ALA A 400 46.80 63.95 20.30
N ALA A 401 46.75 62.68 19.94
CA ALA A 401 47.22 62.18 18.63
C ALA A 401 46.03 61.83 17.71
N ARG A 402 45.85 62.60 16.61
CA ARG A 402 44.86 62.26 15.56
C ARG A 402 45.18 60.98 14.79
N HIS A 403 46.43 60.54 14.77
CA HIS A 403 46.86 59.31 14.10
C HIS A 403 47.82 58.51 14.98
N VAL A 404 47.26 57.55 15.74
CA VAL A 404 47.98 56.70 16.71
C VAL A 404 49.22 56.03 16.10
N LYS A 405 49.12 55.54 14.85
CA LYS A 405 50.21 54.87 14.10
C LYS A 405 51.45 55.73 13.81
N ARG A 406 51.48 57.02 14.16
CA ARG A 406 52.68 57.88 14.03
C ARG A 406 53.43 58.08 15.35
N VAL A 407 52.92 57.59 16.47
CA VAL A 407 53.53 57.76 17.81
C VAL A 407 54.55 56.66 18.08
N LYS A 408 55.74 56.77 17.46
CA LYS A 408 56.85 55.81 17.62
C LYS A 408 57.51 55.80 19.02
N ALA A 409 57.02 56.60 19.97
CA ALA A 409 57.61 56.74 21.30
C ALA A 409 57.52 55.46 22.15
N LEU A 410 56.57 54.57 21.84
CA LEU A 410 56.36 53.29 22.52
C LEU A 410 57.01 52.10 21.77
N ASP A 411 57.16 52.19 20.44
CA ASP A 411 57.69 51.11 19.59
C ASP A 411 59.14 50.69 19.94
N GLY A 412 59.91 51.61 20.54
CA GLY A 412 61.30 51.38 20.93
C GLY A 412 61.50 50.85 22.36
N ARG A 413 60.44 50.51 23.10
CA ARG A 413 60.53 50.11 24.51
C ARG A 413 60.25 48.62 24.73
N PRO A 414 61.03 47.93 25.59
CA PRO A 414 60.75 46.55 25.97
C PRO A 414 59.48 46.47 26.81
N GLY A 415 58.49 45.72 26.32
CA GLY A 415 57.17 45.55 26.96
C GLY A 415 57.12 44.53 28.10
N TRP A 416 58.25 44.26 28.78
CA TRP A 416 58.36 43.24 29.82
C TRP A 416 58.90 43.79 31.14
N VAL A 417 58.39 43.26 32.25
CA VAL A 417 58.84 43.55 33.62
C VAL A 417 59.83 42.48 34.08
N VAL A 418 60.89 42.91 34.76
CA VAL A 418 62.11 42.16 35.04
C VAL A 418 62.73 42.61 36.36
N ASP A 419 63.71 41.85 36.81
CA ASP A 419 64.38 42.04 38.10
C ASP A 419 65.53 43.05 37.96
N GLY A 420 65.39 44.24 38.55
CA GLY A 420 66.40 45.30 38.51
C GLY A 420 67.56 45.08 39.51
N ALA A 421 67.27 44.50 40.68
CA ALA A 421 68.18 44.54 41.82
C ALA A 421 69.07 43.30 42.00
N GLY A 422 70.31 43.55 42.42
CA GLY A 422 71.30 42.52 42.75
C GLY A 422 71.23 41.94 44.18
N GLY A 423 70.43 42.52 45.08
CA GLY A 423 70.37 42.16 46.50
C GLY A 423 69.50 40.94 46.84
N GLU A 424 69.30 40.64 48.13
CA GLU A 424 68.42 39.51 48.54
C GLU A 424 66.95 39.74 48.16
N VAL A 425 66.48 40.98 48.23
CA VAL A 425 65.17 41.43 47.74
C VAL A 425 65.32 41.93 46.29
N GLY A 426 64.37 41.57 45.43
CA GLY A 426 64.32 42.05 44.04
C GLY A 426 63.56 43.37 43.89
N GLU A 427 63.92 44.14 42.88
CA GLU A 427 63.18 45.34 42.46
C GLU A 427 62.54 45.07 41.08
N LEU A 428 61.35 45.61 40.83
CA LEU A 428 60.63 45.43 39.56
C LEU A 428 60.89 46.62 38.62
N CYS A 429 61.76 46.43 37.64
CA CYS A 429 62.04 47.43 36.59
C CYS A 429 61.49 46.98 35.22
N LEU A 430 61.27 47.93 34.32
CA LEU A 430 60.91 47.67 32.93
C LEU A 430 62.18 47.51 32.09
N GLY A 431 62.28 46.44 31.31
CA GLY A 431 63.31 46.31 30.26
C GLY A 431 64.73 45.84 30.64
N GLY A 432 65.08 45.76 31.93
CA GLY A 432 66.36 45.21 32.40
C GLY A 432 66.66 43.74 31.99
N GLY A 433 67.90 43.31 32.21
CA GLY A 433 68.46 42.07 31.66
C GLY A 433 68.21 40.77 32.43
N ARG A 434 67.43 40.75 33.52
CA ARG A 434 67.26 39.56 34.40
C ARG A 434 65.80 39.14 34.52
N ALA A 435 65.49 37.92 34.08
CA ALA A 435 64.16 37.33 34.23
C ALA A 435 63.76 37.17 35.72
N LEU A 436 62.49 37.41 36.02
CA LEU A 436 61.90 37.24 37.34
C LEU A 436 62.06 35.78 37.81
N ARG A 437 62.38 35.59 39.09
CA ARG A 437 62.60 34.25 39.68
C ARG A 437 61.43 33.85 40.57
N GLY A 438 60.79 32.73 40.25
CA GLY A 438 59.74 32.16 41.08
C GLY A 438 60.24 31.89 42.50
N GLY A 439 59.52 32.42 43.50
CA GLY A 439 59.88 32.30 44.92
C GLY A 439 60.82 33.37 45.48
N ARG A 440 61.32 34.32 44.67
CA ARG A 440 62.04 35.51 45.18
C ARG A 440 61.05 36.52 45.75
N ARG A 441 61.44 37.20 46.85
CA ARG A 441 60.68 38.34 47.40
C ARG A 441 61.08 39.62 46.68
N TYR A 442 60.11 40.46 46.42
CA TYR A 442 60.26 41.77 45.77
C TYR A 442 59.88 42.89 46.75
N GLU A 443 60.43 44.08 46.54
CA GLU A 443 60.15 45.24 47.40
C GLU A 443 58.66 45.63 47.36
N CYS A 444 58.10 45.97 48.51
CA CYS A 444 56.70 46.33 48.71
C CYS A 444 56.59 47.55 49.63
N TYR A 445 55.48 48.28 49.56
CA TYR A 445 55.25 49.44 50.41
C TYR A 445 54.71 49.02 51.80
N ASP A 446 55.10 49.75 52.85
CA ASP A 446 54.80 49.45 54.27
C ASP A 446 53.32 49.19 54.62
N SER A 447 52.37 49.55 53.74
CA SER A 447 50.95 49.28 53.93
C SER A 447 50.59 47.79 54.03
N GLU A 448 51.40 46.87 53.52
CA GLU A 448 51.13 45.42 53.64
C GLU A 448 51.52 44.84 55.01
N VAL A 449 52.40 45.50 55.76
CA VAL A 449 52.76 45.10 57.15
C VAL A 449 51.55 45.17 58.10
N VAL A 450 50.56 46.01 57.77
CA VAL A 450 49.34 46.21 58.58
C VAL A 450 48.39 45.01 58.51
N ALA A 451 48.44 44.18 57.45
CA ALA A 451 47.54 43.04 57.27
C ALA A 451 47.81 41.89 58.27
N GLU A 452 49.06 41.68 58.71
CA GLU A 452 49.40 40.68 59.73
C GLU A 452 49.07 41.14 61.16
N ALA A 453 48.86 42.44 61.40
CA ALA A 453 48.52 42.96 62.73
C ALA A 453 47.07 42.66 63.17
N THR A 454 46.15 42.41 62.23
CA THR A 454 44.74 42.06 62.51
C THR A 454 44.49 40.55 62.39
N GLY A 455 44.99 39.77 63.35
CA GLY A 455 44.88 38.32 63.33
C GLY A 455 43.45 37.79 63.48
N ARG A 456 42.88 37.20 62.41
CA ARG A 456 41.75 36.24 62.54
C ARG A 456 41.52 35.28 61.35
N ARG A 457 42.43 34.33 61.10
CA ARG A 457 42.08 32.90 60.87
C ARG A 457 43.30 31.96 60.86
N LYS A 458 43.06 30.72 61.27
CA LYS A 458 44.02 29.70 61.73
C LYS A 458 45.15 29.32 60.75
N ALA A 459 46.30 29.05 61.35
CA ALA A 459 47.55 28.54 60.77
C ALA A 459 47.47 27.17 60.08
N THR A 460 48.34 26.98 59.08
CA THR A 460 49.21 25.78 58.92
C THR A 460 50.45 26.15 58.08
N GLY A 461 51.65 25.76 58.52
CA GLY A 461 52.91 25.87 57.75
C GLY A 461 53.95 26.79 58.38
N LEU A 462 55.09 26.21 58.79
CA LEU A 462 56.24 26.92 59.37
C LEU A 462 56.85 27.95 58.40
N VAL A 463 57.37 29.06 58.92
CA VAL A 463 58.83 29.37 58.94
C VAL A 463 59.14 30.60 59.82
N ARG A 464 60.30 30.53 60.48
CA ARG A 464 60.93 31.48 61.43
C ARG A 464 60.60 32.99 61.29
N SER A 465 60.39 33.63 62.44
CA SER A 465 60.55 35.07 62.62
C SER A 465 62.01 35.51 62.46
N GLY A 466 62.22 36.66 61.80
CA GLY A 466 63.49 37.36 61.72
C GLY A 466 63.23 38.86 61.77
N VAL A 467 63.76 39.53 62.78
CA VAL A 467 63.64 40.99 62.98
C VAL A 467 64.54 41.71 61.98
N TYR A 468 64.03 42.73 61.28
CA TYR A 468 64.88 43.69 60.56
C TYR A 468 64.43 45.14 60.73
N ALA A 469 65.40 46.03 60.58
CA ALA A 469 65.36 47.42 60.99
C ALA A 469 65.16 48.38 59.80
N LEU A 470 64.71 49.59 60.12
CA LEU A 470 64.63 50.72 59.20
C LEU A 470 66.02 51.16 58.72
N ALA A 471 66.17 51.36 57.41
CA ALA A 471 67.24 52.13 56.81
C ALA A 471 66.65 53.03 55.72
N THR A 472 66.99 54.32 55.74
CA THR A 472 66.41 55.31 54.81
C THR A 472 67.44 55.82 53.80
N ARG A 473 66.98 55.88 52.54
CA ARG A 473 67.39 56.80 51.46
C ARG A 473 68.65 56.48 50.65
N GLY A 474 68.44 56.46 49.33
CA GLY A 474 69.46 56.57 48.27
C GLY A 474 68.79 56.37 46.91
N GLU A 475 68.60 57.44 46.12
CA GLU A 475 68.05 57.33 44.76
C GLU A 475 69.16 56.85 43.80
N GLU A 476 69.08 55.59 43.36
CA GLU A 476 69.80 55.12 42.17
C GLU A 476 68.78 54.65 41.12
N SER A 477 68.84 55.26 39.93
CA SER A 477 67.91 54.92 38.84
C SER A 477 68.31 53.61 38.17
N CYS A 478 67.37 52.66 38.08
CA CYS A 478 67.42 51.59 37.08
C CYS A 478 67.80 52.18 35.72
N SER A 479 68.86 51.64 35.10
CA SER A 479 69.44 52.07 33.81
C SER A 479 69.40 50.92 32.79
#